data_AF-A0A6M8B2Z7-F1
#
_entry.id   AF-A0A6M8B2Z7-F1
#
_cell.length_a   1.000
_cell.length_b   1.000
_cell.length_c   1.000
_cell.angle_alpha   90.00
_cell.angle_beta   90.00
_cell.angle_gamma   90.00
#
_symmetry.space_group_name_H-M   'P 1'
#
loop_
_entity.id
_entity.type
_entity.pdbx_description
1 polymer ?
#
loop_
_entity_poly.entity_id
_entity_poly.type
_entity_poly.pdbx_seq_one_letter_code
_entity_poly.pdbx_strand_id
1 'polypeptide(L)'
;MTAPFPKPPSSRAGYTLPVFACAGAIAALRHLHDDPPSPQSVTLDLITPAQTAEIPIEQVARLGPTTALAITRSDPGDNLDLTRNTPIWSIVEIQQRGSGVGKQDSPLPAITLEGGEGLGRQVNAENQPAIYAYARTLLLGNLEPLLRPGEVIGVTIVLPEGRSLATRTSNAAFGVVEGLSLLGTSGISQPLSAPGQLEDFRAALRQKSATHSALVFCLGENGLDLASKLGIDPGCVVKTANWLGPLLVEAGMQGVESILLFGYHGKLMKLAGGIFHTHHHVADGRQEIFAAHCAIAGLPTADVQQIFACETAEAALKYLQTLDADTGSDWVGRVYGAIAQTIDQRSSVYIRTHCDRPVRVGSILFGRDRQIIAKSELGSAILSQVLLS
;
A
#
# COMPACT_ATOMS: atom_id res chain seq x y z
N MET A 1 21.65 -6.70 37.09
CA MET A 1 20.79 -5.76 36.34
C MET A 1 21.46 -5.48 35.00
N THR A 2 21.09 -6.22 33.96
CA THR A 2 21.58 -5.98 32.59
C THR A 2 20.89 -4.74 32.04
N ALA A 3 21.66 -3.76 31.58
CA ALA A 3 21.12 -2.58 30.91
C ALA A 3 20.21 -3.01 29.74
N PRO A 4 19.06 -2.37 29.52
CA PRO A 4 18.21 -2.68 28.38
C PRO A 4 19.01 -2.47 27.10
N PHE A 5 18.91 -3.42 26.16
CA PHE A 5 19.48 -3.28 24.82
C PHE A 5 19.05 -1.94 24.21
N PRO A 6 19.95 -1.19 23.55
CA PRO A 6 19.57 0.03 22.87
C PRO A 6 18.44 -0.28 21.89
N LYS A 7 17.36 0.49 21.98
CA LYS A 7 16.26 0.42 21.03
C LYS A 7 16.85 0.50 19.62
N PRO A 8 16.53 -0.44 18.70
CA PRO A 8 16.99 -0.31 17.32
C PRO A 8 16.56 1.07 16.79
N PRO A 9 17.39 1.74 15.98
CA PRO A 9 17.07 3.07 15.47
C PRO A 9 15.68 3.02 14.82
N SER A 10 14.78 3.89 15.27
CA SER A 10 13.45 4.00 14.67
C SER A 10 13.63 4.41 13.21
N SER A 11 13.13 3.58 12.29
CA SER A 11 13.13 3.93 10.87
C SER A 11 12.46 5.28 10.67
N ARG A 12 13.15 6.18 9.99
CA ARG A 12 12.73 7.57 9.80
C ARG A 12 11.54 7.59 8.85
N ALA A 13 10.42 8.19 9.26
CA ALA A 13 9.34 8.52 8.34
C ALA A 13 9.77 9.70 7.45
N GLY A 14 9.24 9.75 6.23
CA GLY A 14 9.39 10.92 5.37
C GLY A 14 8.04 11.39 4.86
N TYR A 15 8.04 11.99 3.67
CA TYR A 15 6.84 12.58 3.11
C TYR A 15 6.45 11.94 1.77
N THR A 16 5.18 12.06 1.41
CA THR A 16 4.68 11.57 0.12
C THR A 16 4.98 12.58 -0.99
N LEU A 17 5.03 12.12 -2.26
CA LEU A 17 5.28 13.00 -3.41
C LEU A 17 4.42 14.29 -3.45
N PRO A 18 3.11 14.27 -3.11
CA PRO A 18 2.30 15.49 -3.06
C PRO A 18 2.88 16.59 -2.16
N VAL A 19 3.55 16.23 -1.05
CA VAL A 19 4.15 17.19 -0.12
C VAL A 19 5.30 17.94 -0.78
N PHE A 20 6.17 17.23 -1.49
CA PHE A 20 7.29 17.83 -2.22
C PHE A 20 6.80 18.69 -3.40
N ALA A 21 5.76 18.24 -4.12
CA ALA A 21 5.13 19.01 -5.18
C ALA A 21 4.51 20.33 -4.64
N CYS A 22 3.82 20.25 -3.50
CA CYS A 22 3.22 21.40 -2.82
C CYS A 22 4.29 22.39 -2.33
N ALA A 23 5.36 21.90 -1.68
CA ALA A 23 6.48 22.74 -1.26
C ALA A 23 7.12 23.49 -2.43
N GLY A 24 7.33 22.80 -3.57
CA GLY A 24 7.83 23.43 -4.78
C GLY A 24 6.87 24.50 -5.32
N ALA A 25 5.56 24.23 -5.34
CA ALA A 25 4.58 25.20 -5.82
C ALA A 25 4.54 26.47 -4.94
N ILE A 26 4.61 26.30 -3.61
CA ILE A 26 4.70 27.42 -2.67
C ILE A 26 5.99 28.21 -2.91
N ALA A 27 7.12 27.54 -3.06
CA ALA A 27 8.41 28.21 -3.32
C ALA A 27 8.40 29.02 -4.61
N ALA A 28 7.86 28.46 -5.70
CA ALA A 28 7.73 29.13 -6.98
C ALA A 28 6.80 30.35 -6.91
N LEU A 29 5.63 30.22 -6.26
CA LEU A 29 4.69 31.33 -6.08
C LEU A 29 5.30 32.46 -5.23
N ARG A 30 5.91 32.12 -4.09
CA ARG A 30 6.63 33.06 -3.23
C ARG A 30 7.75 33.80 -3.99
N HIS A 31 8.49 33.08 -4.83
CA HIS A 31 9.52 33.67 -5.66
C HIS A 31 8.97 34.64 -6.72
N LEU A 32 7.77 34.39 -7.26
CA LEU A 32 7.07 35.36 -8.12
C LEU A 32 6.60 36.60 -7.38
N HIS A 33 6.26 36.45 -6.11
CA HIS A 33 5.83 37.54 -5.25
C HIS A 33 6.98 38.34 -4.62
N ASP A 34 8.24 37.93 -4.85
CA ASP A 34 9.45 38.46 -4.22
C ASP A 34 9.47 38.31 -2.68
N ASP A 35 8.86 37.25 -2.16
CA ASP A 35 8.65 37.04 -0.72
C ASP A 35 9.05 35.63 -0.24
N PRO A 36 10.15 35.47 0.50
CA PRO A 36 11.50 35.97 0.23
C PRO A 36 12.10 35.33 -1.05
N PRO A 37 13.10 35.94 -1.70
CA PRO A 37 13.52 35.61 -3.05
C PRO A 37 14.24 34.26 -3.22
N SER A 38 14.60 33.52 -2.17
CA SER A 38 15.21 32.18 -2.30
C SER A 38 15.10 31.39 -0.99
N PRO A 39 13.93 30.80 -0.68
CA PRO A 39 13.80 29.98 0.51
C PRO A 39 14.68 28.73 0.40
N GLN A 40 15.51 28.45 1.43
CA GLN A 40 16.20 27.16 1.55
C GLN A 40 15.23 26.02 1.92
N SER A 41 14.09 26.37 2.51
CA SER A 41 13.02 25.46 2.89
C SER A 41 11.67 26.17 2.86
N VAL A 42 10.59 25.39 2.70
CA VAL A 42 9.22 25.85 2.78
C VAL A 42 8.48 25.08 3.86
N THR A 43 7.73 25.82 4.66
CA THR A 43 6.78 25.28 5.64
C THR A 43 5.39 25.14 5.02
N LEU A 44 4.74 23.98 5.19
CA LEU A 44 3.38 23.72 4.72
C LEU A 44 2.58 22.86 5.71
N ASP A 45 1.25 22.97 5.70
CA ASP A 45 0.34 22.11 6.46
C ASP A 45 0.07 20.82 5.68
N LEU A 46 0.31 19.67 6.29
CA LEU A 46 0.06 18.36 5.69
C LEU A 46 -1.41 18.01 5.57
N ILE A 47 -2.30 18.70 6.30
CA ILE A 47 -3.76 18.47 6.39
C ILE A 47 -4.11 17.13 7.07
N THR A 48 -3.55 16.04 6.56
CA THR A 48 -3.66 14.69 7.11
C THR A 48 -2.26 14.09 7.28
N PRO A 49 -1.76 13.93 8.52
CA PRO A 49 -2.32 14.48 9.75
C PRO A 49 -2.22 16.02 9.76
N ALA A 50 -3.04 16.67 10.58
CA ALA A 50 -3.03 18.13 10.76
C ALA A 50 -1.75 18.55 11.51
N GLN A 51 -0.65 18.63 10.77
CA GLN A 51 0.68 18.96 11.28
C GLN A 51 1.45 19.73 10.21
N THR A 52 2.40 20.54 10.66
CA THR A 52 3.28 21.30 9.79
C THR A 52 4.51 20.49 9.40
N ALA A 53 4.92 20.57 8.13
CA ALA A 53 6.17 20.02 7.62
C ALA A 53 7.05 21.12 7.04
N GLU A 54 8.37 20.99 7.25
CA GLU A 54 9.38 21.83 6.62
C GLU A 54 10.11 21.02 5.54
N ILE A 55 10.03 21.48 4.31
CA ILE A 55 10.55 20.78 3.14
C ILE A 55 11.68 21.60 2.50
N PRO A 56 12.89 21.03 2.34
CA PRO A 56 13.98 21.69 1.63
C PRO A 56 13.61 22.00 0.18
N ILE A 57 13.99 23.19 -0.28
CA ILE A 57 13.89 23.59 -1.69
C ILE A 57 15.28 23.45 -2.29
N GLU A 58 15.42 22.61 -3.30
CA GLU A 58 16.71 22.36 -3.95
C GLU A 58 17.11 23.55 -4.83
N GLN A 59 16.16 24.07 -5.59
CA GLN A 59 16.38 25.23 -6.44
C GLN A 59 15.08 25.98 -6.69
N VAL A 60 15.18 27.29 -6.90
CA VAL A 60 14.07 28.13 -7.38
C VAL A 60 14.61 29.14 -8.38
N ALA A 61 13.84 29.42 -9.43
CA ALA A 61 14.18 30.40 -10.44
C ALA A 61 12.94 30.98 -11.13
N ARG A 62 12.98 32.28 -11.44
CA ARG A 62 12.05 32.89 -12.41
C ARG A 62 12.41 32.40 -13.81
N LEU A 63 11.41 31.90 -14.52
CA LEU A 63 11.51 31.56 -15.96
C LEU A 63 11.06 32.74 -16.84
N GLY A 64 10.31 33.68 -16.26
CA GLY A 64 9.85 34.89 -16.92
C GLY A 64 9.18 35.87 -15.93
N PRO A 65 8.52 36.92 -16.44
CA PRO A 65 7.85 37.91 -15.60
C PRO A 65 6.72 37.34 -14.74
N THR A 66 6.02 36.33 -15.25
CA THR A 66 4.83 35.73 -14.64
C THR A 66 5.02 34.27 -14.25
N THR A 67 6.19 33.69 -14.52
CA THR A 67 6.43 32.24 -14.38
C THR A 67 7.68 31.96 -13.56
N ALA A 68 7.56 31.06 -12.59
CA ALA A 68 8.69 30.55 -11.82
C ALA A 68 8.62 29.03 -11.70
N LEU A 69 9.79 28.43 -11.49
CA LEU A 69 9.99 27.01 -11.25
C LEU A 69 10.68 26.84 -9.91
N ALA A 70 10.23 25.86 -9.13
CA ALA A 70 11.00 25.33 -8.02
C ALA A 70 11.19 23.82 -8.15
N ILE A 71 12.31 23.35 -7.62
CA ILE A 71 12.69 21.95 -7.59
C ILE A 71 12.77 21.51 -6.14
N THR A 72 12.10 20.41 -5.83
CA THR A 72 12.24 19.68 -4.56
C THR A 72 12.74 18.27 -4.84
N ARG A 73 13.25 17.61 -3.80
CA ARG A 73 13.78 16.26 -3.87
C ARG A 73 12.94 15.34 -2.99
N SER A 74 12.37 14.29 -3.57
CA SER A 74 11.55 13.33 -2.83
C SER A 74 12.38 12.62 -1.76
N ASP A 75 11.89 12.67 -0.52
CA ASP A 75 12.44 11.93 0.60
C ASP A 75 11.32 11.24 1.41
N PRO A 76 11.00 9.98 1.06
CA PRO A 76 10.01 9.19 1.77
C PRO A 76 10.54 8.56 3.07
N GLY A 77 11.66 9.02 3.64
CA GLY A 77 12.14 8.55 4.94
C GLY A 77 13.11 7.39 4.78
N ASP A 78 12.87 6.25 5.41
CA ASP A 78 13.64 5.01 5.21
C ASP A 78 12.86 3.97 4.39
N ASN A 79 11.77 4.38 3.76
CA ASN A 79 10.89 3.52 2.97
C ASN A 79 11.60 2.96 1.72
N LEU A 80 11.33 1.70 1.40
CA LEU A 80 11.62 1.16 0.07
C LEU A 80 10.59 1.72 -0.90
N ASP A 81 10.84 2.94 -1.35
CA ASP A 81 9.98 3.71 -2.24
C ASP A 81 10.74 4.00 -3.54
N LEU A 82 10.14 3.63 -4.67
CA LEU A 82 10.71 3.79 -6.00
C LEU A 82 10.94 5.27 -6.37
N THR A 83 10.28 6.18 -5.69
CA THR A 83 10.31 7.63 -5.95
C THR A 83 11.28 8.36 -5.04
N ARG A 84 12.07 7.64 -4.22
CA ARG A 84 13.11 8.23 -3.39
C ARG A 84 14.17 8.94 -4.24
N ASN A 85 14.58 10.12 -3.78
CA ASN A 85 15.61 10.97 -4.39
C ASN A 85 15.30 11.42 -5.82
N THR A 86 14.05 11.29 -6.27
CA THR A 86 13.64 11.82 -7.57
C THR A 86 13.36 13.32 -7.45
N PRO A 87 13.67 14.12 -8.49
CA PRO A 87 13.32 15.52 -8.52
C PRO A 87 11.82 15.69 -8.79
N ILE A 88 11.21 16.68 -8.15
CA ILE A 88 9.85 17.15 -8.44
C ILE A 88 9.95 18.61 -8.84
N TRP A 89 9.38 18.94 -10.00
CA TRP A 89 9.42 20.28 -10.56
C TRP A 89 8.02 20.86 -10.48
N SER A 90 7.89 22.00 -9.82
CA SER A 90 6.64 22.73 -9.69
C SER A 90 6.76 24.07 -10.40
N ILE A 91 6.02 24.23 -11.49
CA ILE A 91 5.99 25.47 -12.28
C ILE A 91 4.71 26.20 -11.90
N VAL A 92 4.85 27.48 -11.53
CA VAL A 92 3.72 28.36 -11.23
C VAL A 92 3.71 29.50 -12.24
N GLU A 93 2.56 29.76 -12.82
CA GLU A 93 2.32 30.86 -13.76
C GLU A 93 1.15 31.73 -13.27
N ILE A 94 1.36 33.03 -13.16
CA ILE A 94 0.28 34.00 -12.94
C ILE A 94 -0.48 34.20 -14.26
N GLN A 95 -1.77 33.87 -14.26
CA GLN A 95 -2.63 33.95 -15.42
C GLN A 95 -3.37 35.30 -15.47
N GLN A 96 -3.43 35.91 -16.65
CA GLN A 96 -4.26 37.08 -16.88
C GLN A 96 -5.73 36.66 -17.00
N ARG A 97 -6.64 37.36 -16.32
CA ARG A 97 -8.08 37.14 -16.50
C ARG A 97 -8.44 37.34 -17.98
N GLY A 98 -8.74 36.25 -18.69
CA GLY A 98 -9.21 36.26 -20.07
C GLY A 98 -8.34 35.54 -21.12
N SER A 99 -7.21 34.91 -20.75
CA SER A 99 -6.34 34.21 -21.71
C SER A 99 -6.68 32.72 -21.97
N GLY A 100 -7.73 32.18 -21.34
CA GLY A 100 -8.21 30.82 -21.60
C GLY A 100 -9.08 30.74 -22.85
N VAL A 101 -8.75 29.85 -23.78
CA VAL A 101 -9.63 29.48 -24.90
C VAL A 101 -10.80 28.65 -24.35
N GLY A 102 -11.82 29.32 -23.84
CA GLY A 102 -13.01 28.68 -23.29
C GLY A 102 -13.96 29.69 -22.66
N LYS A 103 -15.08 29.94 -23.36
CA LYS A 103 -16.30 30.63 -22.93
C LYS A 103 -16.15 31.59 -21.73
N GLN A 104 -16.04 32.88 -22.02
CA GLN A 104 -16.47 33.98 -21.14
C GLN A 104 -17.82 33.61 -20.54
N ASP A 105 -17.87 33.30 -19.23
CA ASP A 105 -19.03 33.22 -18.32
C ASP A 105 -18.92 32.12 -17.24
N SER A 106 -17.81 31.37 -17.16
CA SER A 106 -17.50 30.59 -15.95
C SER A 106 -16.32 31.20 -15.19
N PRO A 107 -16.44 31.48 -13.88
CA PRO A 107 -15.30 31.94 -13.10
C PRO A 107 -14.24 30.84 -13.09
N LEU A 108 -13.07 31.11 -13.69
CA LEU A 108 -11.91 30.22 -13.54
C LEU A 108 -11.65 30.03 -12.04
N PRO A 109 -11.37 28.81 -11.57
CA PRO A 109 -10.89 28.62 -10.20
C PRO A 109 -9.60 29.42 -10.03
N ALA A 110 -9.38 29.99 -8.84
CA ALA A 110 -8.19 30.80 -8.57
C ALA A 110 -6.87 30.02 -8.76
N ILE A 111 -6.94 28.68 -8.73
CA ILE A 111 -5.81 27.78 -8.96
C ILE A 111 -6.25 26.68 -9.93
N THR A 112 -5.52 26.52 -11.04
CA THR A 112 -5.61 25.34 -11.91
C THR A 112 -4.42 24.41 -11.67
N LEU A 113 -4.67 23.10 -11.62
CA LEU A 113 -3.65 22.08 -11.41
C LEU A 113 -3.48 21.25 -12.67
N GLU A 114 -2.26 21.23 -13.21
CA GLU A 114 -1.91 20.58 -14.46
C GLU A 114 -0.77 19.56 -14.30
N GLY A 115 -0.70 18.62 -15.24
CA GLY A 115 0.36 17.62 -15.32
C GLY A 115 1.26 17.83 -16.52
N GLY A 116 2.56 18.01 -16.26
CA GLY A 116 3.60 18.00 -17.28
C GLY A 116 4.27 16.63 -17.42
N GLU A 117 5.49 16.60 -17.94
CA GLU A 117 6.20 15.35 -18.26
C GLU A 117 6.34 14.44 -17.03
N GLY A 118 6.09 13.15 -17.25
CA GLY A 118 6.20 12.08 -16.26
C GLY A 118 5.15 12.09 -15.15
N LEU A 119 4.22 13.06 -15.13
CA LEU A 119 2.97 12.92 -14.38
C LEU A 119 1.96 12.14 -15.23
N GLY A 120 1.39 11.08 -14.67
CA GLY A 120 0.50 10.18 -15.38
C GLY A 120 -0.84 10.81 -15.73
N ARG A 121 -1.52 10.21 -16.72
CA ARG A 121 -2.86 10.59 -17.17
C ARG A 121 -3.86 9.48 -16.88
N GLN A 122 -5.04 9.86 -16.42
CA GLN A 122 -6.13 8.95 -16.10
C GLN A 122 -6.98 8.69 -17.34
N VAL A 123 -6.78 7.55 -18.01
CA VAL A 123 -7.51 7.19 -19.24
C VAL A 123 -9.02 7.10 -18.99
N ASN A 124 -9.40 6.61 -17.80
CA ASN A 124 -10.80 6.45 -17.39
C ASN A 124 -11.47 7.75 -16.91
N ALA A 125 -10.72 8.85 -16.86
CA ALA A 125 -11.20 10.15 -16.41
C ALA A 125 -10.76 11.23 -17.39
N GLU A 126 -11.11 11.07 -18.67
CA GLU A 126 -10.91 12.08 -19.73
C GLU A 126 -9.45 12.59 -19.85
N ASN A 127 -8.47 11.71 -19.62
CA ASN A 127 -7.03 12.04 -19.64
C ASN A 127 -6.61 13.15 -18.65
N GLN A 128 -7.39 13.34 -17.58
CA GLN A 128 -7.05 14.24 -16.49
C GLN A 128 -5.71 13.85 -15.84
N PRO A 129 -4.93 14.82 -15.35
CA PRO A 129 -3.68 14.52 -14.66
C PRO A 129 -3.94 13.67 -13.42
N ALA A 130 -3.03 12.72 -13.14
CA ALA A 130 -3.10 11.79 -12.02
C ALA A 130 -2.79 12.45 -10.67
N ILE A 131 -3.50 13.55 -10.37
CA ILE A 131 -3.46 14.31 -9.11
C ILE A 131 -4.71 13.96 -8.32
N TYR A 132 -4.56 13.12 -7.29
CA TYR A 132 -5.66 12.56 -6.51
C TYR A 132 -6.15 13.50 -5.41
N ALA A 133 -7.27 13.15 -4.77
CA ALA A 133 -7.98 13.99 -3.81
C ALA A 133 -7.08 14.63 -2.75
N TYR A 134 -6.25 13.84 -2.05
CA TYR A 134 -5.34 14.36 -1.03
C TYR A 134 -4.36 15.39 -1.61
N ALA A 135 -3.74 15.11 -2.75
CA ALA A 135 -2.79 16.03 -3.39
C ALA A 135 -3.46 17.35 -3.80
N ARG A 136 -4.71 17.29 -4.31
CA ARG A 136 -5.50 18.47 -4.63
C ARG A 136 -5.80 19.30 -3.39
N THR A 137 -6.33 18.67 -2.34
CA THR A 137 -6.62 19.35 -1.07
C THR A 137 -5.37 19.97 -0.45
N LEU A 138 -4.24 19.26 -0.49
CA LEU A 138 -2.95 19.73 0.00
C LEU A 138 -2.45 20.97 -0.76
N LEU A 139 -2.44 20.92 -2.09
CA LEU A 139 -2.01 22.02 -2.94
C LEU A 139 -2.90 23.24 -2.76
N LEU A 140 -4.22 23.07 -2.86
CA LEU A 140 -5.18 24.17 -2.73
C LEU A 140 -5.12 24.81 -1.33
N GLY A 141 -5.17 23.99 -0.27
CA GLY A 141 -5.16 24.49 1.10
C GLY A 141 -3.91 25.28 1.49
N ASN A 142 -2.77 25.00 0.87
CA ASN A 142 -1.53 25.73 1.13
C ASN A 142 -1.26 26.89 0.16
N LEU A 143 -1.84 26.87 -1.05
CA LEU A 143 -1.61 27.92 -2.06
C LEU A 143 -2.67 29.01 -2.01
N GLU A 144 -3.94 28.69 -1.76
CA GLU A 144 -5.02 29.68 -1.71
C GLU A 144 -4.75 30.83 -0.73
N PRO A 145 -4.22 30.61 0.50
CA PRO A 145 -3.90 31.69 1.43
C PRO A 145 -2.76 32.61 0.97
N LEU A 146 -1.97 32.17 -0.02
CA LEU A 146 -0.82 32.93 -0.54
C LEU A 146 -1.18 33.80 -1.75
N LEU A 147 -2.37 33.63 -2.33
CA LEU A 147 -2.81 34.39 -3.49
C LEU A 147 -3.08 35.86 -3.12
N ARG A 148 -2.66 36.77 -4.00
CA ARG A 148 -3.05 38.19 -3.93
C ARG A 148 -4.52 38.35 -4.32
N PRO A 149 -5.23 39.40 -3.87
CA PRO A 149 -6.63 39.62 -4.22
C PRO A 149 -6.88 39.60 -5.74
N GLY A 150 -7.69 38.65 -6.20
CA GLY A 150 -8.06 38.50 -7.61
C GLY A 150 -7.01 37.81 -8.49
N GLU A 151 -5.90 37.35 -7.91
CA GLU A 151 -4.86 36.59 -8.60
C GLU A 151 -5.38 35.20 -9.00
N VAL A 152 -5.02 34.78 -10.21
CA VAL A 152 -5.32 33.45 -10.75
C VAL A 152 -3.99 32.84 -11.17
N ILE A 153 -3.73 31.59 -10.77
CA ILE A 153 -2.49 30.89 -11.10
C ILE A 153 -2.74 29.53 -11.73
N GLY A 154 -1.84 29.14 -12.62
CA GLY A 154 -1.68 27.76 -13.08
C GLY A 154 -0.49 27.11 -12.37
N VAL A 155 -0.67 25.86 -11.92
CA VAL A 155 0.39 25.06 -11.31
C VAL A 155 0.58 23.79 -12.12
N THR A 156 1.73 23.66 -12.76
CA THR A 156 2.11 22.46 -13.52
C THR A 156 3.13 21.65 -12.73
N ILE A 157 2.81 20.39 -12.45
CA ILE A 157 3.75 19.47 -11.81
C ILE A 157 4.41 18.58 -12.86
N VAL A 158 5.73 18.54 -12.84
CA VAL A 158 6.58 17.72 -13.69
C VAL A 158 7.37 16.74 -12.82
N LEU A 159 7.39 15.47 -13.22
CA LEU A 159 8.16 14.40 -12.60
C LEU A 159 9.15 13.87 -13.65
N PRO A 160 10.36 14.43 -13.77
CA PRO A 160 11.27 14.13 -14.90
C PRO A 160 11.55 12.64 -15.10
N GLU A 161 11.60 11.87 -14.02
CA GLU A 161 11.84 10.42 -14.05
C GLU A 161 10.54 9.59 -14.05
N GLY A 162 9.38 10.25 -13.99
CA GLY A 162 8.09 9.64 -13.72
C GLY A 162 7.65 8.64 -14.77
N ARG A 163 7.89 8.90 -16.06
CA ARG A 163 7.55 7.95 -17.14
C ARG A 163 8.31 6.64 -17.00
N SER A 164 9.63 6.72 -16.75
CA SER A 164 10.47 5.53 -16.57
C SER A 164 10.08 4.76 -15.31
N LEU A 165 9.87 5.45 -14.19
CA LEU A 165 9.52 4.82 -12.92
C LEU A 165 8.14 4.18 -12.95
N ALA A 166 7.18 4.76 -13.66
CA ALA A 166 5.83 4.23 -13.81
C ALA A 166 5.78 2.84 -14.45
N THR A 167 6.76 2.47 -15.29
CA THR A 167 6.84 1.11 -15.86
C THR A 167 7.06 0.01 -14.82
N ARG A 168 7.53 0.39 -13.63
CA ARG A 168 7.82 -0.49 -12.49
C ARG A 168 6.73 -0.44 -11.43
N THR A 169 5.59 0.21 -11.70
CA THR A 169 4.46 0.31 -10.78
C THR A 169 3.22 -0.38 -11.35
N SER A 170 2.20 -0.56 -10.52
CA SER A 170 0.89 -1.07 -10.94
C SER A 170 -0.01 -0.01 -11.59
N ASN A 171 0.47 1.22 -11.83
CA ASN A 171 -0.36 2.35 -12.27
C ASN A 171 -1.15 2.06 -13.55
N ALA A 172 -0.51 1.41 -14.53
CA ALA A 172 -1.16 1.06 -15.80
C ALA A 172 -2.37 0.14 -15.60
N ALA A 173 -2.32 -0.78 -14.63
CA ALA A 173 -3.44 -1.66 -14.30
C ALA A 173 -4.64 -0.90 -13.70
N PHE A 174 -4.43 0.31 -13.19
CA PHE A 174 -5.47 1.20 -12.66
C PHE A 174 -5.86 2.33 -13.64
N GLY A 175 -5.45 2.22 -14.91
CA GLY A 175 -5.79 3.20 -15.94
C GLY A 175 -4.99 4.51 -15.87
N VAL A 176 -3.85 4.52 -15.17
CA VAL A 176 -2.91 5.64 -15.19
C VAL A 176 -1.75 5.31 -16.12
N VAL A 177 -1.59 6.09 -17.18
CA VAL A 177 -0.57 5.90 -18.21
C VAL A 177 0.39 7.09 -18.27
N GLU A 178 1.49 6.95 -19.01
CA GLU A 178 2.47 8.02 -19.30
C GLU A 178 3.28 8.57 -18.11
N GLY A 179 3.02 8.15 -16.88
CA GLY A 179 3.74 8.66 -15.71
C GLY A 179 3.28 8.16 -14.35
N LEU A 180 3.87 8.74 -13.30
CA LEU A 180 3.52 8.48 -11.90
C LEU A 180 2.30 9.31 -11.47
N SER A 181 1.65 8.90 -10.39
CA SER A 181 0.53 9.64 -9.81
C SER A 181 0.98 10.43 -8.58
N LEU A 182 0.43 11.63 -8.37
CA LEU A 182 0.43 12.29 -7.07
C LEU A 182 -0.70 11.69 -6.23
N LEU A 183 -0.42 10.50 -5.69
CA LEU A 183 -1.33 9.69 -4.90
C LEU A 183 -0.98 9.73 -3.40
N GLY A 184 -1.94 9.38 -2.56
CA GLY A 184 -1.78 9.31 -1.11
C GLY A 184 -3.08 9.63 -0.38
N THR A 185 -3.17 9.23 0.88
CA THR A 185 -4.25 9.63 1.80
C THR A 185 -3.74 10.48 2.96
N SER A 186 -2.41 10.62 3.08
CA SER A 186 -1.72 11.42 4.10
C SER A 186 -0.41 11.98 3.55
N GLY A 187 0.12 13.00 4.22
CA GLY A 187 1.40 13.63 3.90
C GLY A 187 2.61 12.85 4.37
N ILE A 188 2.43 11.91 5.29
CA ILE A 188 3.53 11.11 5.84
C ILE A 188 3.69 9.82 5.02
N SER A 189 4.92 9.57 4.57
CA SER A 189 5.34 8.27 4.03
C SER A 189 5.98 7.48 5.17
N GLN A 190 5.25 6.49 5.71
CA GLN A 190 5.75 5.62 6.77
C GLN A 190 6.28 4.28 6.23
N PRO A 191 7.34 3.73 6.83
CA PRO A 191 7.81 2.41 6.44
C PRO A 191 6.72 1.39 6.72
N LEU A 192 6.39 0.56 5.72
CA LEU A 192 5.48 -0.58 5.89
C LEU A 192 5.95 -1.57 6.98
N SER A 193 7.23 -1.47 7.36
CA SER A 193 7.91 -2.20 8.45
C SER A 193 8.18 -1.34 9.70
N ALA A 194 7.58 -0.15 9.84
CA ALA A 194 7.76 0.69 11.02
C ALA A 194 7.04 0.10 12.25
N PRO A 195 7.71 0.05 13.43
CA PRO A 195 7.10 -0.45 14.67
C PRO A 195 5.83 0.30 15.10
N GLY A 196 5.65 1.56 14.69
CA GLY A 196 4.47 2.38 15.04
C GLY A 196 3.17 1.80 14.50
N GLN A 197 3.15 1.36 13.23
CA GLN A 197 1.96 0.75 12.64
C GLN A 197 1.59 -0.58 13.32
N LEU A 198 2.60 -1.34 13.76
CA LEU A 198 2.36 -2.59 14.47
C LEU A 198 1.61 -2.35 15.78
N GLU A 199 1.91 -1.28 16.53
CA GLU A 199 1.22 -1.03 17.80
C GLU A 199 -0.25 -0.64 17.57
N ASP A 200 -0.58 0.09 16.50
CA ASP A 200 -1.96 0.37 16.11
C ASP A 200 -2.73 -0.92 15.80
N PHE A 201 -2.12 -1.85 15.05
CA PHE A 201 -2.72 -3.16 14.77
C PHE A 201 -2.88 -4.01 16.03
N ARG A 202 -1.92 -3.96 16.96
CA ARG A 202 -2.03 -4.63 18.26
C ARG A 202 -3.14 -4.04 19.11
N ALA A 203 -3.27 -2.72 19.16
CA ALA A 203 -4.33 -2.04 19.89
C ALA A 203 -5.72 -2.43 19.36
N ALA A 204 -5.89 -2.43 18.03
CA ALA A 204 -7.13 -2.88 17.38
C ALA A 204 -7.44 -4.36 17.68
N LEU A 205 -6.42 -5.23 17.67
CA LEU A 205 -6.57 -6.64 18.04
C LEU A 205 -7.02 -6.79 19.51
N ARG A 206 -6.36 -6.10 20.46
CA ARG A 206 -6.70 -6.13 21.89
C ARG A 206 -8.15 -5.72 22.14
N GLN A 207 -8.62 -4.69 21.44
CA GLN A 207 -10.01 -4.25 21.53
C GLN A 207 -10.99 -5.33 21.08
N LYS A 208 -10.67 -6.04 19.99
CA LYS A 208 -11.54 -7.09 19.42
C LYS A 208 -11.51 -8.37 20.24
N SER A 209 -10.34 -8.76 20.76
CA SER A 209 -10.20 -9.95 21.63
C SER A 209 -10.91 -9.78 22.96
N ALA A 210 -11.20 -8.55 23.40
CA ALA A 210 -11.97 -8.32 24.63
C ALA A 210 -13.44 -8.76 24.52
N THR A 211 -13.99 -8.85 23.30
CA THR A 211 -15.40 -9.20 23.06
C THR A 211 -15.58 -10.46 22.23
N HIS A 212 -14.52 -10.97 21.58
CA HIS A 212 -14.56 -12.15 20.72
C HIS A 212 -13.44 -13.13 21.08
N SER A 213 -13.80 -14.39 21.29
CA SER A 213 -12.85 -15.49 21.50
C SER A 213 -12.27 -16.05 20.20
N ALA A 214 -12.96 -15.84 19.07
CA ALA A 214 -12.52 -16.18 17.72
C ALA A 214 -12.27 -14.90 16.92
N LEU A 215 -11.11 -14.80 16.24
CA LEU A 215 -10.78 -13.64 15.40
C LEU A 215 -10.49 -14.05 13.96
N VAL A 216 -10.82 -13.17 13.01
CA VAL A 216 -10.52 -13.37 11.59
C VAL A 216 -9.41 -12.42 11.16
N PHE A 217 -8.27 -12.98 10.83
CA PHE A 217 -7.12 -12.25 10.35
C PHE A 217 -7.22 -12.10 8.83
N CYS A 218 -7.67 -10.94 8.37
CA CYS A 218 -7.79 -10.65 6.94
C CYS A 218 -6.48 -10.10 6.38
N LEU A 219 -5.91 -10.81 5.39
CA LEU A 219 -4.66 -10.42 4.74
C LEU A 219 -4.93 -9.56 3.49
N GLY A 220 -4.83 -8.24 3.66
CA GLY A 220 -5.01 -7.25 2.60
C GLY A 220 -6.47 -6.96 2.26
N GLU A 221 -6.69 -5.96 1.41
CA GLU A 221 -8.04 -5.44 1.11
C GLU A 221 -8.98 -6.46 0.46
N ASN A 222 -8.45 -7.37 -0.37
CA ASN A 222 -9.24 -8.45 -0.96
C ASN A 222 -9.85 -9.38 0.10
N GLY A 223 -9.13 -9.60 1.22
CA GLY A 223 -9.63 -10.41 2.32
C GLY A 223 -10.74 -9.70 3.09
N LEU A 224 -10.65 -8.38 3.25
CA LEU A 224 -11.68 -7.58 3.93
C LEU A 224 -12.97 -7.52 3.11
N ASP A 225 -12.87 -7.27 1.80
CA ASP A 225 -14.03 -7.26 0.90
C ASP A 225 -14.73 -8.62 0.86
N LEU A 226 -13.98 -9.71 0.72
CA LEU A 226 -14.57 -11.04 0.66
C LEU A 226 -15.14 -11.49 2.02
N ALA A 227 -14.49 -11.14 3.14
CA ALA A 227 -15.02 -11.42 4.48
C ALA A 227 -16.40 -10.78 4.69
N SER A 228 -16.54 -9.51 4.28
CA SER A 228 -17.83 -8.81 4.34
C SER A 228 -18.90 -9.49 3.48
N LYS A 229 -18.56 -9.91 2.25
CA LYS A 229 -19.48 -10.63 1.36
C LYS A 229 -19.91 -12.00 1.87
N LEU A 230 -19.04 -12.67 2.63
CA LEU A 230 -19.34 -13.95 3.27
C LEU A 230 -20.19 -13.78 4.53
N GLY A 231 -20.45 -12.56 5.00
CA GLY A 231 -21.21 -12.31 6.24
C GLY A 231 -20.40 -12.51 7.51
N ILE A 232 -19.07 -12.44 7.44
CA ILE A 232 -18.21 -12.48 8.63
C ILE A 232 -18.46 -11.21 9.47
N ASP A 233 -18.65 -11.39 10.78
CA ASP A 233 -18.86 -10.30 11.71
C ASP A 233 -17.67 -9.32 11.70
N PRO A 234 -17.86 -8.05 11.29
CA PRO A 234 -16.82 -7.03 11.32
C PRO A 234 -16.20 -6.84 12.71
N GLY A 235 -16.92 -7.17 13.79
CA GLY A 235 -16.46 -7.16 15.17
C GLY A 235 -15.23 -8.02 15.40
N CYS A 236 -15.17 -9.22 14.78
CA CYS A 236 -14.06 -10.17 14.93
C CYS A 236 -12.95 -10.03 13.87
N VAL A 237 -13.14 -9.19 12.85
CA VAL A 237 -12.17 -9.02 11.75
C VAL A 237 -11.00 -8.11 12.16
N VAL A 238 -9.77 -8.63 12.05
CA VAL A 238 -8.52 -7.91 12.29
C VAL A 238 -7.77 -7.73 10.97
N LYS A 239 -7.44 -6.48 10.64
CA LYS A 239 -6.54 -6.16 9.53
C LYS A 239 -5.10 -6.42 9.97
N THR A 240 -4.37 -7.23 9.21
CA THR A 240 -3.03 -7.69 9.62
C THR A 240 -1.87 -7.02 8.90
N ALA A 241 -2.14 -6.33 7.78
CA ALA A 241 -1.12 -5.81 6.87
C ALA A 241 -0.03 -6.86 6.54
N ASN A 242 1.24 -6.59 6.86
CA ASN A 242 2.34 -7.53 6.68
C ASN A 242 2.83 -8.16 8.01
N TRP A 243 2.21 -7.83 9.13
CA TRP A 243 2.68 -8.09 10.50
C TRP A 243 2.10 -9.35 11.15
N LEU A 244 2.01 -10.43 10.39
CA LEU A 244 1.24 -11.59 10.83
C LEU A 244 1.85 -12.25 12.07
N GLY A 245 3.16 -12.45 12.12
CA GLY A 245 3.85 -13.04 13.28
C GLY A 245 3.56 -12.29 14.59
N PRO A 246 3.90 -11.00 14.71
CA PRO A 246 3.61 -10.23 15.91
C PRO A 246 2.14 -10.22 16.32
N LEU A 247 1.19 -10.22 15.38
CA LEU A 247 -0.24 -10.25 15.67
C LEU A 247 -0.72 -11.64 16.11
N LEU A 248 -0.14 -12.72 15.59
CA LEU A 248 -0.40 -14.08 16.08
C LEU A 248 0.02 -14.22 17.55
N VAL A 249 1.21 -13.70 17.90
CA VAL A 249 1.69 -13.71 19.29
C VAL A 249 0.80 -12.85 20.19
N GLU A 250 0.42 -11.66 19.74
CA GLU A 250 -0.49 -10.77 20.48
C GLU A 250 -1.83 -11.47 20.75
N ALA A 251 -2.44 -12.13 19.75
CA ALA A 251 -3.66 -12.91 19.95
C ALA A 251 -3.51 -14.01 21.02
N GLY A 252 -2.39 -14.74 21.01
CA GLY A 252 -2.09 -15.71 22.06
C GLY A 252 -1.97 -15.07 23.44
N MET A 253 -1.28 -13.94 23.56
CA MET A 253 -1.16 -13.17 24.82
C MET A 253 -2.51 -12.68 25.33
N GLN A 254 -3.42 -12.27 24.44
CA GLN A 254 -4.78 -11.85 24.78
C GLN A 254 -5.73 -13.02 25.08
N GLY A 255 -5.28 -14.27 24.89
CA GLY A 255 -6.10 -15.45 25.22
C GLY A 255 -7.18 -15.77 24.18
N VAL A 256 -6.98 -15.35 22.93
CA VAL A 256 -7.84 -15.72 21.80
C VAL A 256 -7.83 -17.24 21.65
N GLU A 257 -9.01 -17.86 21.54
CA GLU A 257 -9.15 -19.31 21.46
C GLU A 257 -8.91 -19.84 20.05
N SER A 258 -9.36 -19.10 19.03
CA SER A 258 -9.24 -19.49 17.64
C SER A 258 -8.99 -18.32 16.69
N ILE A 259 -8.23 -18.58 15.63
CA ILE A 259 -7.90 -17.60 14.61
C ILE A 259 -8.19 -18.20 13.23
N LEU A 260 -8.98 -17.49 12.44
CA LEU A 260 -9.15 -17.76 11.01
C LEU A 260 -8.20 -16.88 10.20
N LEU A 261 -7.19 -17.49 9.59
CA LEU A 261 -6.34 -16.85 8.60
C LEU A 261 -7.09 -16.79 7.27
N PHE A 262 -7.45 -15.59 6.84
CA PHE A 262 -8.31 -15.38 5.68
C PHE A 262 -7.62 -14.47 4.65
N GLY A 263 -7.25 -15.00 3.49
CA GLY A 263 -6.40 -14.22 2.60
C GLY A 263 -6.14 -14.79 1.22
N TYR A 264 -5.60 -13.90 0.39
CA TYR A 264 -5.09 -14.25 -0.92
C TYR A 264 -4.03 -15.35 -0.79
N HIS A 265 -4.19 -16.44 -1.54
CA HIS A 265 -3.38 -17.65 -1.36
C HIS A 265 -1.89 -17.39 -1.44
N GLY A 266 -1.48 -16.53 -2.36
CA GLY A 266 -0.08 -16.21 -2.54
C GLY A 266 0.55 -15.40 -1.39
N LYS A 267 -0.24 -14.81 -0.49
CA LYS A 267 0.27 -14.23 0.77
C LYS A 267 0.29 -15.27 1.88
N LEU A 268 -0.79 -16.05 1.99
CA LEU A 268 -0.93 -17.08 3.04
C LEU A 268 0.06 -18.23 2.89
N MET A 269 0.37 -18.65 1.66
CA MET A 269 1.30 -19.75 1.38
C MET A 269 2.69 -19.52 1.99
N LYS A 270 3.11 -18.26 2.20
CA LYS A 270 4.36 -17.94 2.88
C LYS A 270 4.45 -18.54 4.28
N LEU A 271 3.33 -18.65 4.99
CA LEU A 271 3.28 -19.23 6.33
C LEU A 271 3.55 -20.73 6.30
N ALA A 272 3.18 -21.42 5.23
CA ALA A 272 3.56 -22.82 5.03
C ALA A 272 5.09 -22.99 4.90
N GLY A 273 5.82 -21.92 4.55
CA GLY A 273 7.27 -21.84 4.59
C GLY A 273 7.85 -21.32 5.91
N GLY A 274 7.01 -20.99 6.91
CA GLY A 274 7.46 -20.39 8.17
C GLY A 274 7.77 -18.89 8.08
N ILE A 275 7.36 -18.25 6.98
CA ILE A 275 7.56 -16.82 6.76
C ILE A 275 6.32 -16.07 7.26
N PHE A 276 6.41 -15.49 8.46
CA PHE A 276 5.32 -14.77 9.12
C PHE A 276 5.31 -13.25 8.86
N HIS A 277 6.14 -12.78 7.92
CA HIS A 277 6.10 -11.42 7.40
C HIS A 277 5.79 -11.46 5.90
N THR A 278 4.64 -10.95 5.47
CA THR A 278 4.13 -11.25 4.11
C THR A 278 4.64 -10.30 3.02
N HIS A 279 5.41 -9.26 3.38
CA HIS A 279 6.02 -8.34 2.42
C HIS A 279 7.08 -9.04 1.55
N HIS A 280 6.87 -9.02 0.23
CA HIS A 280 7.70 -9.72 -0.75
C HIS A 280 9.17 -9.27 -0.77
N HIS A 281 9.47 -7.98 -0.60
CA HIS A 281 10.87 -7.53 -0.52
C HIS A 281 11.60 -7.95 0.77
N VAL A 282 10.88 -8.35 1.82
CA VAL A 282 11.50 -8.77 3.10
C VAL A 282 11.76 -10.28 3.08
N ALA A 283 10.76 -11.03 2.63
CA ALA A 283 10.87 -12.46 2.47
C ALA A 283 9.91 -12.90 1.36
N ASP A 284 10.49 -13.46 0.30
CA ASP A 284 9.75 -14.24 -0.68
C ASP A 284 10.31 -15.66 -0.73
N GLY A 285 9.41 -16.58 -1.02
CA GLY A 285 9.67 -18.02 -1.07
C GLY A 285 8.47 -18.78 -1.64
N ARG A 286 7.54 -18.07 -2.27
CA ARG A 286 6.23 -18.62 -2.64
C ARG A 286 6.35 -19.77 -3.62
N GLN A 287 7.22 -19.64 -4.63
CA GLN A 287 7.37 -20.69 -5.65
C GLN A 287 8.13 -21.89 -5.12
N GLU A 288 9.15 -21.67 -4.29
CA GLU A 288 9.87 -22.70 -3.55
C GLU A 288 8.91 -23.51 -2.67
N ILE A 289 8.08 -22.80 -1.89
CA ILE A 289 7.09 -23.43 -1.00
C ILE A 289 6.06 -24.20 -1.83
N PHE A 290 5.53 -23.61 -2.91
CA PHE A 290 4.53 -24.26 -3.74
C PHE A 290 5.10 -25.52 -4.39
N ALA A 291 6.25 -25.41 -5.07
CA ALA A 291 6.92 -26.54 -5.69
C ALA A 291 7.26 -27.64 -4.69
N ALA A 292 7.68 -27.29 -3.47
CA ALA A 292 7.93 -28.26 -2.41
C ALA A 292 6.64 -29.02 -2.01
N HIS A 293 5.51 -28.32 -1.87
CA HIS A 293 4.23 -28.98 -1.55
C HIS A 293 3.72 -29.84 -2.73
N CYS A 294 3.92 -29.40 -3.97
CA CYS A 294 3.65 -30.21 -5.16
C CYS A 294 4.48 -31.50 -5.18
N ALA A 295 5.79 -31.39 -4.91
CA ALA A 295 6.69 -32.54 -4.85
C ALA A 295 6.30 -33.52 -3.73
N ILE A 296 5.98 -33.00 -2.53
CA ILE A 296 5.50 -33.81 -1.40
C ILE A 296 4.19 -34.51 -1.73
N ALA A 297 3.29 -33.85 -2.46
CA ALA A 297 2.03 -34.45 -2.91
C ALA A 297 2.23 -35.54 -3.98
N GLY A 298 3.43 -35.69 -4.55
CA GLY A 298 3.75 -36.68 -5.56
C GLY A 298 3.48 -36.22 -7.00
N LEU A 299 3.38 -34.91 -7.23
CA LEU A 299 3.25 -34.37 -8.58
C LEU A 299 4.47 -34.73 -9.44
N PRO A 300 4.31 -35.10 -10.72
CA PRO A 300 5.44 -35.45 -11.58
C PRO A 300 6.49 -34.33 -11.64
N THR A 301 7.78 -34.71 -11.69
CA THR A 301 8.89 -33.74 -11.61
C THR A 301 8.84 -32.65 -12.68
N ALA A 302 8.38 -32.99 -13.89
CA ALA A 302 8.23 -32.01 -14.98
C ALA A 302 7.21 -30.92 -14.63
N ASP A 303 6.08 -31.29 -14.03
CA ASP A 303 5.05 -30.35 -13.58
C ASP A 303 5.52 -29.51 -12.39
N VAL A 304 6.26 -30.11 -11.46
CA VAL A 304 6.88 -29.37 -10.34
C VAL A 304 7.84 -28.30 -10.85
N GLN A 305 8.69 -28.63 -11.84
CA GLN A 305 9.60 -27.68 -12.47
C GLN A 305 8.85 -26.54 -13.17
N GLN A 306 7.76 -26.86 -13.85
CA GLN A 306 6.92 -25.88 -14.53
C GLN A 306 6.23 -24.92 -13.55
N ILE A 307 5.70 -25.45 -12.44
CA ILE A 307 5.15 -24.65 -11.33
C ILE A 307 6.22 -23.73 -10.74
N PHE A 308 7.42 -24.25 -10.48
CA PHE A 308 8.51 -23.47 -9.94
C PHE A 308 8.94 -22.31 -10.87
N ALA A 309 8.90 -22.54 -12.18
CA ALA A 309 9.27 -21.55 -13.20
C ALA A 309 8.21 -20.45 -13.43
N CYS A 310 7.01 -20.59 -12.85
CA CYS A 310 5.97 -19.57 -12.99
C CYS A 310 6.39 -18.25 -12.31
N GLU A 311 6.11 -17.11 -12.94
CA GLU A 311 6.39 -15.79 -12.34
C GLU A 311 5.49 -15.48 -11.14
N THR A 312 4.29 -16.05 -11.12
CA THR A 312 3.28 -15.76 -10.09
C THR A 312 2.59 -17.02 -9.58
N ALA A 313 2.07 -16.96 -8.36
CA ALA A 313 1.28 -18.06 -7.78
C ALA A 313 -0.06 -18.22 -8.52
N GLU A 314 -0.60 -17.17 -9.15
CA GLU A 314 -1.76 -17.30 -10.05
C GLU A 314 -1.44 -18.17 -11.26
N ALA A 315 -0.28 -17.92 -11.90
CA ALA A 315 0.13 -18.72 -13.05
C ALA A 315 0.34 -20.18 -12.66
N ALA A 316 0.96 -20.43 -11.50
CA ALA A 316 1.14 -21.78 -10.95
C ALA A 316 -0.20 -22.46 -10.60
N LEU A 317 -1.15 -21.74 -9.97
CA LEU A 317 -2.49 -22.25 -9.71
C LEU A 317 -3.21 -22.61 -11.01
N LYS A 318 -3.16 -21.72 -12.00
CA LYS A 318 -3.79 -21.94 -13.29
C LYS A 318 -3.21 -23.16 -14.00
N TYR A 319 -1.89 -23.35 -13.93
CA TYR A 319 -1.22 -24.53 -14.45
C TYR A 319 -1.78 -25.82 -13.82
N LEU A 320 -1.87 -25.86 -12.48
CA LEU A 320 -2.46 -27.01 -11.77
C LEU A 320 -3.93 -27.23 -12.14
N GLN A 321 -4.73 -26.18 -12.28
CA GLN A 321 -6.12 -26.29 -12.72
C GLN A 321 -6.25 -26.87 -14.13
N THR A 322 -5.36 -26.49 -15.05
CA THR A 322 -5.30 -27.08 -16.38
C THR A 322 -4.91 -28.56 -16.31
N LEU A 323 -3.93 -28.91 -15.48
CA LEU A 323 -3.53 -30.31 -15.30
C LEU A 323 -4.67 -31.17 -14.74
N ASP A 324 -5.41 -30.66 -13.76
CA ASP A 324 -6.60 -31.33 -13.21
C ASP A 324 -7.66 -31.57 -14.30
N ALA A 325 -7.92 -30.56 -15.13
CA ALA A 325 -8.88 -30.67 -16.23
C ALA A 325 -8.44 -31.68 -17.31
N ASP A 326 -7.15 -31.70 -17.66
CA ASP A 326 -6.61 -32.55 -18.73
C ASP A 326 -6.49 -34.02 -18.31
N THR A 327 -6.23 -34.27 -17.01
CA THR A 327 -5.95 -35.62 -16.49
C THR A 327 -7.08 -36.20 -15.65
N GLY A 328 -8.10 -35.41 -15.30
CA GLY A 328 -9.16 -35.80 -14.38
C GLY A 328 -8.67 -36.01 -12.95
N SER A 329 -7.56 -35.38 -12.57
CA SER A 329 -6.98 -35.45 -11.23
C SER A 329 -7.51 -34.33 -10.32
N ASP A 330 -7.03 -34.32 -9.06
CA ASP A 330 -7.37 -33.32 -8.04
C ASP A 330 -6.09 -32.82 -7.36
N TRP A 331 -5.12 -32.36 -8.16
CA TRP A 331 -3.89 -31.78 -7.64
C TRP A 331 -4.13 -30.46 -6.94
N VAL A 332 -5.06 -29.63 -7.42
CA VAL A 332 -5.41 -28.38 -6.73
C VAL A 332 -5.89 -28.67 -5.31
N GLY A 333 -6.87 -29.57 -5.14
CA GLY A 333 -7.41 -29.93 -3.82
C GLY A 333 -6.35 -30.55 -2.92
N ARG A 334 -5.56 -31.51 -3.42
CA ARG A 334 -4.49 -32.17 -2.66
C ARG A 334 -3.40 -31.21 -2.20
N VAL A 335 -2.87 -30.41 -3.12
CA VAL A 335 -1.73 -29.52 -2.84
C VAL A 335 -2.17 -28.36 -1.96
N TYR A 336 -3.28 -27.68 -2.28
CA TYR A 336 -3.75 -26.57 -1.45
C TYR A 336 -4.31 -27.02 -0.10
N GLY A 337 -4.88 -28.23 0.00
CA GLY A 337 -5.24 -28.85 1.28
C GLY A 337 -4.02 -29.04 2.17
N ALA A 338 -2.93 -29.59 1.63
CA ALA A 338 -1.67 -29.76 2.35
C ALA A 338 -1.03 -28.42 2.76
N ILE A 339 -1.08 -27.41 1.88
CA ILE A 339 -0.61 -26.05 2.18
C ILE A 339 -1.43 -25.45 3.32
N ALA A 340 -2.77 -25.52 3.26
CA ALA A 340 -3.66 -25.00 4.30
C ALA A 340 -3.37 -25.66 5.67
N GLN A 341 -3.24 -26.98 5.70
CA GLN A 341 -2.88 -27.71 6.92
C GLN A 341 -1.50 -27.30 7.46
N THR A 342 -0.52 -27.08 6.58
CA THR A 342 0.82 -26.65 6.99
C THR A 342 0.81 -25.22 7.54
N ILE A 343 -0.01 -24.33 6.96
CA ILE A 343 -0.23 -22.97 7.48
C ILE A 343 -0.79 -23.03 8.90
N ASP A 344 -1.84 -23.82 9.11
CA ASP A 344 -2.51 -23.98 10.41
C ASP A 344 -1.53 -24.47 11.47
N GLN A 345 -0.79 -25.55 11.15
CA GLN A 345 0.17 -26.17 12.05
C GLN A 345 1.31 -25.19 12.39
N ARG A 346 1.93 -24.58 11.39
CA ARG A 346 3.06 -23.66 11.62
C ARG A 346 2.63 -22.42 12.38
N SER A 347 1.46 -21.88 12.11
CA SER A 347 0.93 -20.72 12.83
C SER A 347 0.63 -21.04 14.29
N SER A 348 0.01 -22.20 14.56
CA SER A 348 -0.25 -22.67 15.92
C SER A 348 1.06 -22.91 16.70
N VAL A 349 2.05 -23.54 16.07
CA VAL A 349 3.38 -23.75 16.65
C VAL A 349 4.09 -22.42 16.92
N TYR A 350 4.00 -21.47 16.00
CA TYR A 350 4.59 -20.14 16.14
C TYR A 350 4.04 -19.42 17.38
N ILE A 351 2.71 -19.40 17.55
CA ILE A 351 2.07 -18.85 18.75
C ILE A 351 2.57 -19.57 20.01
N ARG A 352 2.48 -20.91 20.03
CA ARG A 352 2.87 -21.71 21.19
C ARG A 352 4.32 -21.46 21.61
N THR A 353 5.23 -21.35 20.65
CA THR A 353 6.66 -21.10 20.90
C THR A 353 6.90 -19.75 21.57
N HIS A 354 6.08 -18.74 21.26
CA HIS A 354 6.31 -17.37 21.71
C HIS A 354 5.48 -16.95 22.93
N CYS A 355 4.35 -17.60 23.21
CA CYS A 355 3.47 -17.21 24.34
C CYS A 355 2.99 -18.38 25.21
N ASP A 356 3.46 -19.61 24.97
CA ASP A 356 3.11 -20.85 25.71
C ASP A 356 1.60 -21.10 25.88
N ARG A 357 0.80 -20.59 24.93
CA ARG A 357 -0.66 -20.78 24.91
C ARG A 357 -1.09 -21.53 23.65
N PRO A 358 -1.99 -22.51 23.77
CA PRO A 358 -2.57 -23.16 22.60
C PRO A 358 -3.61 -22.22 21.99
N VAL A 359 -3.53 -21.98 20.68
CA VAL A 359 -4.54 -21.27 19.90
C VAL A 359 -4.86 -22.11 18.68
N ARG A 360 -6.15 -22.33 18.41
CA ARG A 360 -6.59 -23.09 17.23
C ARG A 360 -6.51 -22.19 16.00
N VAL A 361 -5.60 -22.49 15.08
CA VAL A 361 -5.49 -21.71 13.84
C VAL A 361 -6.05 -22.52 12.68
N GLY A 362 -6.96 -21.92 11.93
CA GLY A 362 -7.48 -22.44 10.66
C GLY A 362 -7.23 -21.44 9.54
N SER A 363 -7.16 -21.91 8.30
CA SER A 363 -6.92 -21.09 7.12
C SER A 363 -7.93 -21.30 5.99
N ILE A 364 -8.23 -20.22 5.28
CA ILE A 364 -8.99 -20.19 4.02
C ILE A 364 -8.21 -19.37 3.01
N LEU A 365 -7.89 -20.01 1.87
CA LEU A 365 -7.13 -19.43 0.78
C LEU A 365 -8.05 -19.17 -0.41
N PHE A 366 -7.95 -17.97 -1.00
CA PHE A 366 -8.70 -17.61 -2.20
C PHE A 366 -7.82 -17.04 -3.32
N GLY A 367 -8.29 -17.20 -4.56
CA GLY A 367 -7.67 -16.74 -5.80
C GLY A 367 -7.80 -15.24 -6.03
N ARG A 368 -7.17 -14.72 -7.09
CA ARG A 368 -7.34 -13.31 -7.48
C ARG A 368 -8.78 -12.97 -7.86
N ASP A 369 -9.51 -13.94 -8.38
CA ASP A 369 -10.94 -13.92 -8.70
C ASP A 369 -11.86 -13.97 -7.46
N ARG A 370 -11.29 -14.01 -6.24
CA ARG A 370 -11.99 -14.12 -4.95
C ARG A 370 -12.76 -15.44 -4.79
N GLN A 371 -12.45 -16.46 -5.58
CA GLN A 371 -12.96 -17.81 -5.36
C GLN A 371 -12.11 -18.53 -4.33
N ILE A 372 -12.76 -19.25 -3.42
CA ILE A 372 -12.08 -20.05 -2.42
C ILE A 372 -11.44 -21.25 -3.12
N ILE A 373 -10.12 -21.39 -2.94
CA ILE A 373 -9.34 -22.50 -3.48
C ILE A 373 -9.32 -23.65 -2.49
N ALA A 374 -9.07 -23.33 -1.21
CA ALA A 374 -9.03 -24.33 -0.15
C ALA A 374 -9.48 -23.76 1.19
N LYS A 375 -10.09 -24.64 1.98
CA LYS A 375 -10.40 -24.43 3.39
C LYS A 375 -9.76 -25.59 4.14
N SER A 376 -8.99 -25.28 5.17
CA SER A 376 -8.64 -26.29 6.17
C SER A 376 -9.89 -26.76 6.93
N GLU A 377 -9.79 -27.92 7.58
CA GLU A 377 -10.86 -28.43 8.45
C GLU A 377 -11.17 -27.44 9.58
N LEU A 378 -10.13 -26.96 10.29
CA LEU A 378 -10.27 -25.94 11.33
C LEU A 378 -10.76 -24.61 10.75
N GLY A 379 -10.30 -24.21 9.57
CA GLY A 379 -10.76 -22.99 8.91
C GLY A 379 -12.25 -23.02 8.63
N SER A 380 -12.78 -24.16 8.20
CA SER A 380 -14.22 -24.35 7.99
C SER A 380 -15.00 -24.29 9.30
N ALA A 381 -14.49 -24.94 10.37
CA ALA A 381 -15.13 -24.92 11.68
C ALA A 381 -15.15 -23.53 12.32
N ILE A 382 -14.05 -22.77 12.20
CA ILE A 382 -13.95 -21.41 12.73
C ILE A 382 -14.80 -20.45 11.90
N LEU A 383 -14.85 -20.61 10.57
CA LEU A 383 -15.70 -19.78 9.72
C LEU A 383 -17.16 -19.80 10.20
N SER A 384 -17.71 -20.98 10.49
CA SER A 384 -19.09 -21.10 11.00
C SER A 384 -19.32 -20.41 12.35
N GLN A 385 -18.28 -20.13 13.14
CA GLN A 385 -18.38 -19.45 14.44
C GLN A 385 -18.39 -17.92 14.31
N VAL A 386 -17.89 -17.38 13.20
CA VAL A 386 -17.64 -15.94 13.01
C VAL A 386 -18.59 -15.28 12.02
N LEU A 387 -19.56 -16.04 11.49
CA LEU A 387 -20.63 -15.50 10.65
C LEU A 387 -21.70 -14.81 11.49
N LEU A 388 -22.24 -13.71 10.98
CA LEU A 388 -23.45 -13.10 11.55
C LEU A 388 -24.61 -14.09 11.40
N SER A 389 -25.35 -14.27 12.50
CA SER A 389 -26.56 -15.11 12.54
C SER A 389 -27.72 -14.53 11.74
#